data_AF-A0A2S8RTC6-F1
#
_entry.id   AF-A0A2S8RTC6-F1
#
_cell.length_a   1.000
_cell.length_b   1.000
_cell.length_c   1.000
_cell.angle_alpha   90.00
_cell.angle_beta   90.00
_cell.angle_gamma   90.00
#
_symmetry.space_group_name_H-M   'P 1'
#
loop_
_entity.id
_entity.type
_entity.pdbx_description
1 polymer ?
#
loop_
_entity_poly.entity_id
_entity_poly.type
_entity_poly.pdbx_seq_one_letter_code
_entity_poly.pdbx_strand_id
1 'polypeptide(L)' 'MAGTAQRRANRARLIKRRVFWWLSNEQKSDVQLGRLIDTPTPCSCWMCGNPRRHLKKDRLSIREQRWFQAVDDFR' A
#
# COMPACT_ATOMS: atom_id res chain seq x y z
N MET A 1 -2.95 17.38 -2.19
CA MET A 1 -3.05 15.94 -2.52
C MET A 1 -2.57 15.71 -3.94
N ALA A 2 -1.72 14.72 -4.20
CA ALA A 2 -1.23 14.47 -5.56
C ALA A 2 -2.39 14.06 -6.50
N GLY A 3 -2.46 14.68 -7.67
CA GLY A 3 -3.48 14.38 -8.67
C GLY A 3 -3.43 12.93 -9.17
N THR A 4 -4.53 12.46 -9.76
CA THR A 4 -4.64 11.08 -10.27
C THR A 4 -3.59 10.76 -11.34
N ALA A 5 -3.22 11.74 -12.17
CA ALA A 5 -2.12 11.62 -13.13
C ALA A 5 -0.77 11.37 -12.44
N GLN A 6 -0.45 12.16 -11.40
CA GLN A 6 0.79 12.00 -10.64
C GLN A 6 0.87 10.64 -9.95
N ARG A 7 -0.25 10.12 -9.45
CA ARG A 7 -0.31 8.78 -8.84
C ARG A 7 0.00 7.67 -9.85
N ARG A 8 -0.55 7.76 -11.07
CA ARG A 8 -0.26 6.80 -12.15
C ARG A 8 1.21 6.87 -12.58
N ALA A 9 1.76 8.07 -12.76
CA ALA A 9 3.16 8.27 -13.12
C ALA A 9 4.11 7.72 -12.04
N ASN A 10 3.82 8.01 -10.77
CA ASN A 10 4.59 7.48 -9.64
C ASN A 10 4.54 5.94 -9.59
N ARG A 11 3.36 5.35 -9.81
CA ARG A 11 3.20 3.89 -9.86
C ARG A 11 4.02 3.28 -10.99
N ALA A 12 3.94 3.81 -12.20
CA ALA A 12 4.73 3.34 -13.35
C ALA A 12 6.24 3.43 -13.09
N ARG A 13 6.71 4.51 -12.46
CA ARG A 13 8.12 4.66 -12.06
C ARG A 13 8.56 3.58 -11.06
N LEU A 14 7.71 3.27 -10.07
CA LEU A 14 8.00 2.25 -9.06
C LEU A 14 8.04 0.85 -9.67
N ILE A 15 7.12 0.54 -10.58
CA ILE A 15 7.12 -0.71 -11.37
C ILE A 15 8.48 -0.88 -12.04
N LYS A 16 8.92 0.11 -12.81
CA LYS A 16 10.19 0.05 -13.55
C LYS A 16 11.42 -0.09 -12.63
N ARG A 17 11.43 0.55 -11.46
CA ARG A 17 12.56 0.49 -10.51
C ARG A 17 12.61 -0.80 -9.70
N ARG A 18 11.48 -1.49 -9.51
CA ARG A 18 11.38 -2.66 -8.60
C ARG A 18 11.30 -4.01 -9.33
N VAL A 19 11.49 -4.03 -10.65
CA VAL A 19 11.46 -5.25 -11.48
C VAL A 19 12.38 -6.34 -10.93
N PHE A 20 13.63 -6.01 -10.61
CA PHE A 20 14.65 -6.97 -10.20
C PHE A 20 14.83 -7.03 -8.68
N TRP A 21 15.17 -8.21 -8.14
CA TRP A 21 15.60 -8.32 -6.75
C TRP A 21 17.01 -7.76 -6.59
N TRP A 22 17.39 -7.35 -5.37
CA TRP A 22 18.63 -6.60 -5.13
C TRP A 22 19.91 -7.40 -5.52
N LEU A 23 19.83 -8.73 -5.62
CA LEU A 23 20.92 -9.64 -6.02
C LEU A 23 20.49 -10.64 -7.10
N SER A 24 19.43 -10.37 -7.86
CA SER A 24 18.98 -11.28 -8.93
C SER A 24 18.71 -10.52 -10.22
N ASN A 25 19.05 -11.16 -11.33
CA ASN A 25 18.67 -10.73 -12.68
C ASN A 25 17.29 -11.25 -13.09
N GLU A 26 16.61 -12.00 -12.22
CA GLU A 26 15.26 -12.48 -12.44
C GLU A 26 14.24 -11.35 -12.27
N GLN A 27 13.35 -11.21 -13.25
CA GLN A 27 12.24 -10.28 -13.18
C GLN A 27 11.16 -10.83 -12.26
N LYS A 28 10.68 -10.00 -11.32
CA LYS A 28 9.50 -10.34 -10.52
C LYS A 28 8.28 -10.52 -11.41
N SER A 29 7.41 -11.45 -11.04
CA SER A 29 6.09 -11.56 -11.65
C SER A 29 5.23 -10.33 -11.33
N ASP A 30 4.23 -10.06 -12.17
CA ASP A 30 3.30 -8.94 -11.97
C ASP A 30 2.63 -8.96 -10.59
N VAL A 31 2.32 -10.16 -10.08
CA VAL A 31 1.72 -10.35 -8.75
C VAL A 31 2.69 -9.93 -7.65
N GLN A 32 3.97 -10.35 -7.74
CA GLN A 32 4.99 -9.97 -6.77
C GLN A 32 5.26 -8.46 -6.80
N LEU A 33 5.30 -7.89 -8.00
CA LEU A 33 5.52 -6.47 -8.22
C LEU A 33 4.36 -5.63 -7.65
N GLY A 34 3.12 -6.04 -7.94
CA GLY A 34 1.91 -5.42 -7.38
C GLY A 34 1.90 -5.45 -5.86
N ARG A 35 2.22 -6.59 -5.25
CA ARG A 35 2.36 -6.68 -3.78
C ARG A 35 3.37 -5.69 -3.23
N LEU A 36 4.56 -5.58 -3.83
CA LEU A 36 5.61 -4.68 -3.34
C LEU A 36 5.30 -3.19 -3.49
N ILE A 37 4.47 -2.83 -4.48
CA ILE A 37 4.16 -1.44 -4.80
C ILE A 37 2.93 -0.97 -4.03
N ASP A 38 1.92 -1.83 -3.96
CA ASP A 38 0.64 -1.52 -3.35
C ASP A 38 0.65 -1.86 -1.83
N THR A 39 1.63 -2.66 -1.35
CA THR A 39 1.81 -2.98 0.07
C THR A 39 3.16 -2.48 0.59
N PRO A 40 3.19 -1.36 1.35
CA PRO A 40 4.44 -0.83 1.89
C PRO A 40 5.10 -1.73 2.94
N THR A 41 4.36 -2.65 3.58
CA THR A 41 4.88 -3.60 4.58
C THR A 41 4.47 -5.05 4.24
N PRO A 42 5.28 -5.81 3.50
CA PRO A 42 4.92 -7.16 3.06
C PRO A 42 4.98 -8.20 4.19
N CYS A 43 5.73 -7.95 5.27
CA CYS A 43 5.75 -8.82 6.44
C CYS A 43 4.61 -8.48 7.41
N SER A 44 3.93 -9.53 7.90
CA SER A 44 2.93 -9.44 8.97
C SER A 44 3.50 -9.77 10.35
N CYS A 45 4.81 -10.03 10.48
CA CYS A 45 5.39 -10.49 11.73
C CYS A 45 5.30 -9.44 12.84
N TRP A 46 5.32 -9.91 14.08
CA TRP A 46 5.20 -9.10 15.28
C TRP A 46 6.36 -8.09 15.41
N MET A 47 7.55 -8.41 14.88
CA MET A 47 8.70 -7.49 14.82
C MET A 47 8.55 -6.40 13.76
N CYS A 48 7.91 -6.70 12.63
CA CYS A 48 7.69 -5.73 11.55
C CYS A 48 6.61 -4.70 11.89
N GLY A 49 5.82 -4.93 12.94
CA GLY A 49 4.83 -3.96 13.41
C GLY A 49 3.75 -3.65 12.39
N ASN A 50 3.31 -4.64 11.57
CA ASN A 50 2.38 -4.43 10.46
C ASN A 50 1.21 -3.57 10.92
N PRO A 51 1.04 -2.44 10.24
CA PRO A 51 0.01 -1.56 10.53
C PRO A 51 -1.39 -2.19 10.83
N ARG A 52 -1.92 -2.93 9.87
CA ARG A 52 -3.24 -3.57 9.89
C ARG A 52 -3.39 -4.65 10.97
N ARG A 53 -2.30 -4.99 11.66
CA ARG A 53 -2.26 -6.00 12.71
C ARG A 53 -2.24 -5.42 14.12
N HIS A 54 -1.78 -4.17 14.32
CA HIS A 54 -1.69 -3.58 15.67
C HIS A 54 -2.48 -2.28 15.91
N LEU A 55 -2.73 -1.41 14.92
CA LEU A 55 -3.69 -0.30 15.13
C LEU A 55 -5.05 -0.69 14.59
N LYS A 56 -5.97 -0.69 15.54
CA LYS A 56 -7.41 -0.68 15.37
C LYS A 56 -7.76 0.76 14.89
N LYS A 57 -8.22 0.90 13.63
CA LYS A 57 -8.65 2.14 12.90
C LYS A 57 -7.62 2.93 12.08
N ASP A 58 -6.42 3.24 12.56
CA ASP A 58 -5.62 4.32 11.93
C ASP A 58 -4.63 3.83 10.86
N ARG A 59 -4.45 2.52 10.78
CA ARG A 59 -3.48 1.83 9.91
C ARG A 59 -4.10 1.23 8.65
N LEU A 60 -5.27 1.75 8.39
CA LEU A 60 -6.19 1.54 7.32
C LEU A 60 -5.99 2.70 6.33
N SER A 61 -6.09 2.43 5.05
CA SER A 61 -6.15 3.44 4.00
C SER A 61 -7.24 4.49 4.32
N ILE A 62 -7.15 5.70 3.73
CA ILE A 62 -8.15 6.77 3.92
C ILE A 62 -9.60 6.29 3.70
N ARG A 63 -9.80 5.27 2.86
CA ARG A 63 -11.09 4.58 2.66
C ARG A 63 -11.49 3.71 3.85
N GLU A 64 -10.56 2.95 4.39
CA GLU A 64 -10.77 2.07 5.54
C GLU A 64 -10.88 2.87 6.86
N GLN A 65 -10.39 4.12 6.91
CA GLN A 65 -10.59 5.05 8.02
C GLN A 65 -12.02 5.63 8.08
N ARG A 66 -12.75 5.72 6.95
CA ARG A 66 -14.15 6.20 6.92
C ARG A 66 -15.15 5.29 7.63
N TRP A 67 -14.87 3.98 7.73
CA TRP A 67 -15.72 3.01 8.45
C TRP A 67 -15.92 3.31 9.93
N PHE A 68 -15.22 4.33 10.44
CA PHE A 68 -15.13 4.66 11.84
C PHE A 68 -15.60 6.06 12.19
N GLN A 69 -16.16 6.79 11.23
CA GLN A 69 -16.77 8.11 11.43
C GLN A 69 -18.26 7.92 11.80
N ALA A 70 -18.75 8.66 12.80
CA ALA A 70 -20.17 8.69 13.13
C ALA A 70 -20.91 9.53 12.07
N VAL A 71 -21.95 8.97 11.47
CA VAL A 71 -22.81 9.66 10.51
C VAL A 71 -24.08 10.02 11.26
N ASP A 72 -24.18 11.27 11.71
CA ASP A 72 -25.45 11.76 12.22
C ASP A 72 -26.30 12.21 11.03
N ASP A 73 -27.31 11.41 10.71
CA ASP A 73 -28.28 11.70 9.66
C ASP A 73 -29.28 12.76 10.15
N PHE A 74 -28.87 14.02 10.13
CA PHE A 74 -29.79 15.13 10.38
C PHE A 74 -30.40 15.62 9.05
N ARG A 75 -31.72 15.39 8.95
CA ARG A 75 -32.64 15.89 7.92
C ARG A 75 -33.12 17.30 8.22
#